data_AF-A0A0F9LPY4-F1
#
_entry.id   AF-A0A0F9LPY4-F1
#
_cell.length_a   1.000
_cell.length_b   1.000
_cell.length_c   1.000
_cell.angle_alpha   90.00
_cell.angle_beta   90.00
_cell.angle_gamma   90.00
#
_symmetry.space_group_name_H-M   'P 1'
#
loop_
_entity.id
_entity.type
_entity.pdbx_description
1 polymer ?
#
loop_
_entity_poly.entity_id
_entity_poly.type
_entity_poly.pdbx_seq_one_letter_code
_entity_poly.pdbx_strand_id
1 'polypeptide(L)'
;MPSPDLSNWKELTEGQRGRVCIEQKLTQAFITKHWKDLTELQRNYVCLYQKLTQTYIEENWNDLTGDQRYYVCLNQKLTQAFITKHWHDLTEDQRDWICIYQKLTRAFITKHWKELTGYQRNNVYYYQKLTLSFKEQLINGNIPKVQKFIPTKTTRYIDMNFEEF
;
A
#
# COMPACT_ATOMS: atom_id res chain seq x y z
N MET A 1 -11.85 30.13 8.45
CA MET A 1 -13.16 29.82 7.84
C MET A 1 -13.65 28.49 8.41
N PRO A 2 -14.94 28.35 8.72
CA PRO A 2 -15.52 27.08 9.14
C PRO A 2 -15.30 26.01 8.06
N SER A 3 -15.19 24.75 8.49
CA SER A 3 -15.07 23.62 7.57
C SER A 3 -16.38 23.46 6.78
N PRO A 4 -16.34 23.21 5.45
CA PRO A 4 -17.56 23.07 4.66
C PRO A 4 -18.45 21.92 5.16
N ASP A 5 -19.78 22.12 5.16
CA ASP A 5 -20.73 21.06 5.47
C ASP A 5 -20.82 20.06 4.30
N LEU A 6 -20.61 18.77 4.60
CA LEU A 6 -20.68 17.69 3.63
C LEU A 6 -22.11 17.43 3.14
N SER A 7 -23.14 17.84 3.88
CA SER A 7 -24.54 17.69 3.49
C SER A 7 -24.84 18.45 2.18
N ASN A 8 -24.15 19.57 1.95
CA ASN A 8 -24.29 20.43 0.77
C ASN A 8 -23.17 20.19 -0.26
N TRP A 9 -22.57 18.98 -0.30
CA TRP A 9 -21.42 18.66 -1.16
C TRP A 9 -21.56 19.13 -2.62
N LYS A 10 -22.76 18.97 -3.20
CA LYS A 10 -23.04 19.35 -4.59
C LYS A 10 -22.98 20.86 -4.84
N GLU A 11 -23.21 21.66 -3.81
CA GLU A 11 -23.19 23.13 -3.86
C GLU A 11 -21.80 23.70 -3.60
N LEU A 12 -20.88 22.88 -3.07
CA LEU A 12 -19.49 23.30 -2.84
C LEU A 12 -18.76 23.58 -4.15
N THR A 13 -17.97 24.64 -4.15
CA THR A 13 -17.02 24.93 -5.24
C THR A 13 -15.91 23.89 -5.29
N GLU A 14 -15.22 23.80 -6.43
CA GLU A 14 -14.08 22.89 -6.59
C GLU A 14 -13.01 23.11 -5.52
N GLY A 15 -12.69 24.37 -5.20
CA GLY A 15 -11.72 24.72 -4.16
C GLY A 15 -12.18 24.29 -2.76
N GLN A 16 -13.47 24.44 -2.44
CA GLN A 16 -14.03 23.96 -1.18
C GLN A 16 -13.95 22.44 -1.07
N ARG A 17 -14.31 21.71 -2.14
CA ARG A 17 -14.18 20.24 -2.19
C ARG A 17 -12.73 19.79 -2.07
N GLY A 18 -11.79 20.52 -2.68
CA GLY A 18 -10.35 20.29 -2.52
C GLY A 18 -9.92 20.40 -1.05
N ARG A 19 -10.29 21.48 -0.37
CA ARG A 19 -10.03 21.65 1.06
C ARG A 19 -10.65 20.55 1.92
N VAL A 20 -11.88 20.14 1.60
CA VAL A 20 -12.53 18.99 2.27
C VAL A 20 -11.71 17.71 2.13
N CYS A 21 -11.21 17.40 0.93
CA CYS A 21 -10.40 16.21 0.67
C CYS A 21 -9.06 16.20 1.42
N ILE A 22 -8.54 17.37 1.80
CA ILE A 22 -7.28 17.53 2.53
C ILE A 22 -7.52 17.57 4.05
N GLU A 23 -8.46 18.41 4.49
CA GLU A 23 -8.57 18.86 5.89
C GLU A 23 -9.57 18.03 6.71
N GLN A 24 -10.58 17.42 6.08
CA GLN A 24 -11.61 16.65 6.80
C GLN A 24 -11.32 15.16 6.78
N LYS A 25 -11.81 14.44 7.81
CA LYS A 25 -11.78 12.98 7.84
C LYS A 25 -13.00 12.43 7.11
N LEU A 26 -12.82 12.05 5.85
CA LEU A 26 -13.88 11.48 5.02
C LEU A 26 -14.08 9.99 5.34
N THR A 27 -15.33 9.55 5.29
CA THR A 27 -15.65 8.12 5.41
C THR A 27 -15.45 7.43 4.05
N GLN A 28 -15.15 6.13 4.08
CA GLN A 28 -15.04 5.34 2.84
C GLN A 28 -16.33 5.40 2.01
N ALA A 29 -17.50 5.36 2.65
CA ALA A 29 -18.80 5.48 1.98
C ALA A 29 -18.93 6.83 1.26
N PHE A 30 -18.49 7.92 1.88
CA PHE A 30 -18.50 9.25 1.26
C PHE A 30 -17.58 9.30 0.04
N ILE A 31 -16.33 8.85 0.18
CA ILE A 31 -15.34 8.82 -0.91
C ILE A 31 -15.89 8.02 -2.09
N THR A 32 -16.42 6.82 -1.84
CA THR A 32 -16.95 5.95 -2.89
C THR A 32 -18.13 6.58 -3.62
N LYS A 33 -19.06 7.19 -2.87
CA LYS A 33 -20.25 7.85 -3.43
C LYS A 33 -19.87 9.02 -4.36
N HIS A 34 -18.83 9.77 -4.01
CA HIS A 34 -18.48 11.01 -4.70
C HIS A 34 -17.23 10.91 -5.59
N TRP A 35 -16.58 9.75 -5.69
CA TRP A 35 -15.32 9.59 -6.43
C TRP A 35 -15.38 10.08 -7.87
N LYS A 36 -16.49 9.80 -8.56
CA LYS A 36 -16.72 10.21 -9.96
C LYS A 36 -16.98 11.71 -10.10
N ASP A 37 -17.43 12.38 -9.04
CA ASP A 37 -17.66 13.82 -9.00
C ASP A 37 -16.37 14.61 -8.72
N LEU A 38 -15.30 13.93 -8.29
CA LEU A 38 -14.02 14.55 -7.98
C LEU A 38 -13.22 14.86 -9.25
N THR A 39 -12.51 15.99 -9.22
CA THR A 39 -11.45 16.26 -10.20
C THR A 39 -10.25 15.35 -9.93
N GLU A 40 -9.33 15.24 -10.89
CA GLU A 40 -8.12 14.45 -10.71
C GLU A 40 -7.28 14.95 -9.53
N LEU A 41 -7.13 16.27 -9.40
CA LEU A 41 -6.43 16.89 -8.28
C LEU A 41 -7.06 16.53 -6.93
N GLN A 42 -8.40 16.53 -6.86
CA GLN A 42 -9.12 16.14 -5.66
C GLN A 42 -8.95 14.64 -5.35
N ARG A 43 -8.94 13.78 -6.37
CA ARG A 43 -8.62 12.34 -6.19
C ARG A 43 -7.20 12.15 -5.67
N ASN A 44 -6.23 12.93 -6.15
CA ASN A 44 -4.87 12.91 -5.64
C ASN A 44 -4.83 13.28 -4.16
N TYR A 45 -5.56 14.34 -3.75
CA TYR A 45 -5.70 14.69 -2.34
C TYR A 45 -6.33 13.58 -1.52
N VAL A 46 -7.35 12.89 -2.04
CA VAL A 46 -7.94 11.73 -1.34
C VAL A 46 -6.91 10.62 -1.14
N CYS A 47 -6.15 10.23 -2.18
CA CYS A 47 -5.12 9.19 -2.06
C CYS A 47 -3.99 9.56 -1.10
N LEU A 48 -3.68 10.86 -1.00
CA LEU A 48 -2.61 11.40 -0.16
C LEU A 48 -3.02 11.57 1.31
N TYR A 49 -4.19 12.16 1.57
CA TYR A 49 -4.59 12.61 2.91
C TYR A 49 -5.65 11.75 3.59
N GLN A 50 -6.45 11.00 2.82
CA GLN A 50 -7.52 10.19 3.38
C GLN A 50 -7.07 8.75 3.61
N LYS A 51 -7.65 8.10 4.62
CA LYS A 51 -7.45 6.67 4.85
C LYS A 51 -8.38 5.88 3.93
N LEU A 52 -7.80 5.15 2.98
CA LEU A 52 -8.53 4.24 2.11
C LEU A 52 -8.52 2.83 2.69
N THR A 53 -9.62 2.12 2.51
CA THR A 53 -9.69 0.69 2.88
C THR A 53 -8.94 -0.17 1.86
N GLN A 54 -8.38 -1.30 2.31
CA GLN A 54 -7.70 -2.24 1.43
C GLN A 54 -8.62 -2.73 0.29
N THR A 55 -9.89 -3.04 0.60
CA THR A 55 -10.91 -3.47 -0.38
C THR A 55 -11.11 -2.41 -1.46
N TYR A 56 -11.25 -1.14 -1.07
CA TYR A 56 -11.40 -0.05 -2.04
C TYR A 56 -10.19 0.07 -2.96
N ILE A 57 -8.97 0.00 -2.41
CA ILE A 57 -7.73 0.05 -3.19
C ILE A 57 -7.69 -1.11 -4.20
N GLU A 58 -8.06 -2.32 -3.77
CA GLU A 58 -8.07 -3.51 -4.64
C GLU A 58 -9.07 -3.41 -5.78
N GLU A 59 -10.30 -2.99 -5.50
CA GLU A 59 -11.36 -2.88 -6.49
C GLU A 59 -11.08 -1.78 -7.52
N ASN A 60 -10.43 -0.69 -7.10
CA ASN A 60 -10.23 0.50 -7.93
C ASN A 60 -8.80 0.65 -8.45
N TRP A 61 -7.88 -0.27 -8.14
CA TRP A 61 -6.44 -0.13 -8.45
C TRP A 61 -6.18 0.20 -9.92
N ASN A 62 -6.88 -0.50 -10.82
CA ASN A 62 -6.71 -0.33 -12.25
C ASN A 62 -7.22 1.01 -12.77
N ASP A 63 -8.18 1.63 -12.06
CA ASP A 63 -8.76 2.92 -12.41
C ASP A 63 -7.95 4.10 -11.85
N LEU A 64 -7.03 3.83 -10.92
CA LEU A 64 -6.11 4.86 -10.40
C LEU A 64 -5.06 5.24 -11.44
N THR A 65 -4.79 6.54 -11.53
CA THR A 65 -3.66 7.07 -12.33
C THR A 65 -2.31 6.71 -11.70
N GLY A 66 -1.21 6.89 -12.45
CA GLY A 66 0.15 6.64 -11.94
C GLY A 66 0.47 7.42 -10.66
N ASP A 67 0.09 8.71 -10.63
CA ASP A 67 0.26 9.59 -9.46
C ASP A 67 -0.58 9.13 -8.27
N GLN A 68 -1.82 8.70 -8.51
CA GLN A 68 -2.68 8.18 -7.45
C GLN A 68 -2.12 6.88 -6.86
N ARG A 69 -1.62 5.98 -7.71
CA ARG A 69 -0.93 4.75 -7.27
C ARG A 69 0.35 5.07 -6.50
N TYR A 70 1.10 6.08 -6.93
CA TYR A 70 2.26 6.59 -6.20
C TYR A 70 1.85 7.04 -4.78
N TYR A 71 0.82 7.87 -4.65
CA TYR A 71 0.34 8.32 -3.33
C TYR A 71 -0.19 7.16 -2.49
N VAL A 72 -0.83 6.16 -3.10
CA VAL A 72 -1.29 4.96 -2.41
C VAL A 72 -0.12 4.15 -1.84
N CYS A 73 0.91 3.88 -2.64
CA CYS A 73 2.11 3.14 -2.19
C CYS A 73 2.85 3.86 -1.04
N LEU A 74 2.85 5.19 -1.08
CA LEU A 74 3.49 6.06 -0.09
C LEU A 74 2.71 6.17 1.23
N ASN A 75 1.39 6.40 1.16
CA ASN A 75 0.61 6.86 2.32
C ASN A 75 -0.36 5.82 2.87
N GLN A 76 -0.72 4.79 2.09
CA GLN A 76 -1.70 3.79 2.53
C GLN A 76 -1.00 2.57 3.12
N LYS A 77 -1.71 1.86 3.99
CA LYS A 77 -1.24 0.56 4.50
C LYS A 77 -1.70 -0.54 3.54
N LEU A 78 -0.76 -1.11 2.80
CA LEU A 78 -1.02 -2.16 1.83
C LEU A 78 -0.76 -3.54 2.44
N THR A 79 -1.63 -4.50 2.14
CA THR A 79 -1.40 -5.88 2.57
C THR A 79 -0.27 -6.53 1.77
N GLN A 80 0.42 -7.50 2.39
CA GLN A 80 1.43 -8.28 1.68
C GLN A 80 0.86 -9.00 0.44
N ALA A 81 -0.37 -9.50 0.52
CA ALA A 81 -1.04 -10.16 -0.60
C ALA A 81 -1.22 -9.22 -1.79
N PHE A 82 -1.65 -7.98 -1.54
CA PHE A 82 -1.75 -6.95 -2.56
C PHE A 82 -0.40 -6.63 -3.21
N ILE A 83 0.62 -6.38 -2.38
CA ILE A 83 1.97 -6.06 -2.86
C ILE A 83 2.49 -7.21 -3.74
N THR A 84 2.32 -8.46 -3.31
CA THR A 84 2.76 -9.62 -4.10
C THR A 84 2.00 -9.77 -5.41
N LYS A 85 0.68 -9.54 -5.40
CA LYS A 85 -0.16 -9.61 -6.60
C LYS A 85 0.25 -8.59 -7.65
N HIS A 86 0.53 -7.35 -7.24
CA HIS A 86 0.77 -6.23 -8.15
C HIS A 86 2.24 -5.88 -8.34
N TRP A 87 3.18 -6.58 -7.69
CA TRP A 87 4.61 -6.22 -7.66
C TRP A 87 5.20 -5.89 -9.03
N HIS A 88 4.92 -6.72 -10.02
CA HIS A 88 5.48 -6.57 -11.37
C HIS A 88 4.80 -5.46 -12.19
N ASP A 89 3.61 -5.03 -11.82
CA ASP A 89 2.86 -3.93 -12.47
C ASP A 89 3.27 -2.55 -11.93
N LEU A 90 3.99 -2.51 -10.80
CA LEU A 90 4.47 -1.29 -10.18
C LEU A 90 5.65 -0.69 -10.93
N THR A 91 5.68 0.63 -11.00
CA THR A 91 6.86 1.39 -11.43
C THR A 91 8.00 1.27 -10.41
N GLU A 92 9.21 1.64 -10.82
CA GLU A 92 10.38 1.64 -9.92
C GLU A 92 10.14 2.53 -8.69
N ASP A 93 9.69 3.78 -8.88
CA ASP A 93 9.39 4.72 -7.79
C ASP A 93 8.33 4.16 -6.82
N GLN A 94 7.30 3.49 -7.34
CA GLN A 94 6.28 2.87 -6.51
C GLN A 94 6.87 1.72 -5.67
N ARG A 95 7.78 0.92 -6.24
CA ARG A 95 8.49 -0.15 -5.51
C ARG A 95 9.44 0.43 -4.47
N ASP A 96 10.06 1.57 -4.73
CA ASP A 96 10.93 2.26 -3.77
C ASP A 96 10.15 2.65 -2.52
N TRP A 97 8.98 3.26 -2.69
CA TRP A 97 8.11 3.59 -1.56
C TRP A 97 7.60 2.38 -0.82
N ILE A 98 7.31 1.29 -1.53
CA ILE A 98 6.95 0.02 -0.88
C ILE A 98 8.10 -0.50 -0.01
N CYS A 99 9.34 -0.45 -0.49
CA CYS A 99 10.51 -0.90 0.27
C CYS A 99 10.76 -0.07 1.53
N ILE A 100 10.37 1.22 1.52
CA ILE A 100 10.55 2.14 2.65
C ILE A 100 9.39 2.03 3.65
N TYR A 101 8.14 2.14 3.17
CA TYR A 101 6.99 2.42 4.04
C TYR A 101 6.09 1.22 4.31
N GLN A 102 6.15 0.16 3.49
CA GLN A 102 5.31 -1.02 3.69
C GLN A 102 6.04 -2.07 4.52
N LYS A 103 5.28 -2.85 5.28
CA LYS A 103 5.83 -4.03 5.99
C LYS A 103 5.98 -5.17 4.98
N LEU A 104 7.22 -5.54 4.69
CA LEU A 104 7.52 -6.66 3.81
C LEU A 104 7.86 -7.91 4.62
N THR A 105 7.30 -9.05 4.20
CA THR A 105 7.61 -10.34 4.79
C THR A 105 8.98 -10.83 4.35
N ARG A 106 9.63 -11.64 5.20
CA ARG A 106 10.90 -12.30 4.87
C ARG A 106 10.81 -13.08 3.56
N ALA A 107 9.72 -13.85 3.37
CA ALA A 107 9.52 -14.64 2.16
C ALA A 107 9.46 -13.78 0.90
N PHE A 108 8.77 -12.63 0.96
CA PHE A 108 8.72 -11.68 -0.15
C PHE A 108 10.11 -11.12 -0.48
N ILE A 109 10.83 -10.61 0.54
CA ILE A 109 12.17 -10.04 0.37
C ILE A 109 13.13 -11.08 -0.21
N THR A 110 13.15 -12.29 0.34
CA THR A 110 13.98 -13.41 -0.14
C THR A 110 13.67 -13.75 -1.61
N LYS A 111 12.40 -13.82 -1.98
CA LYS A 111 11.98 -14.14 -3.35
C LYS A 111 12.44 -13.09 -4.36
N HIS A 112 12.27 -11.80 -4.03
CA HIS A 112 12.49 -10.70 -4.96
C HIS A 112 13.86 -10.02 -4.82
N TRP A 113 14.72 -10.43 -3.88
CA TRP A 113 15.99 -9.74 -3.58
C TRP A 113 16.88 -9.50 -4.80
N LYS A 114 16.96 -10.48 -5.71
CA LYS A 114 17.79 -10.38 -6.92
C LYS A 114 17.19 -9.46 -7.98
N GLU A 115 15.89 -9.21 -7.92
CA GLU A 115 15.16 -8.31 -8.83
C GLU A 115 15.22 -6.85 -8.34
N LEU A 116 15.49 -6.62 -7.06
CA LEU A 116 15.59 -5.29 -6.48
C LEU A 116 16.81 -4.52 -7.01
N THR A 117 16.61 -3.23 -7.30
CA THR A 117 17.71 -2.32 -7.60
C THR A 117 18.64 -2.17 -6.39
N GLY A 118 19.83 -1.61 -6.60
CA GLY A 118 20.74 -1.30 -5.47
C GLY A 118 20.08 -0.35 -4.45
N TYR A 119 19.33 0.63 -4.95
CA TYR A 119 18.60 1.59 -4.12
C TYR A 119 17.50 0.89 -3.30
N GLN A 120 16.70 0.04 -3.93
CA GLN A 120 15.65 -0.73 -3.24
C GLN A 120 16.21 -1.68 -2.18
N ARG A 121 17.33 -2.34 -2.45
CA ARG A 121 18.01 -3.19 -1.46
C ARG A 121 18.48 -2.38 -0.26
N ASN A 122 19.02 -1.17 -0.48
CA ASN A 122 19.38 -0.27 0.60
C ASN A 122 18.15 0.16 1.41
N ASN A 123 17.05 0.52 0.75
CA ASN A 123 15.80 0.86 1.44
C ASN A 123 15.29 -0.30 2.30
N VAL A 124 15.25 -1.52 1.75
CA VAL A 124 14.89 -2.71 2.52
C VAL A 124 15.81 -2.90 3.72
N TYR A 125 17.12 -2.72 3.55
CA TYR A 125 18.10 -2.90 4.61
C TYR A 125 17.91 -1.91 5.78
N TYR A 126 17.64 -0.64 5.48
CA TYR A 126 17.53 0.42 6.48
C TYR A 126 16.15 0.53 7.11
N TYR A 127 15.08 0.39 6.32
CA TYR A 127 13.73 0.67 6.78
C TYR A 127 12.95 -0.58 7.22
N GLN A 128 13.30 -1.78 6.73
CA GLN A 128 12.64 -2.99 7.20
C GLN A 128 13.26 -3.46 8.51
N LYS A 129 12.40 -3.89 9.44
CA LYS A 129 12.79 -4.48 10.72
C LYS A 129 13.31 -5.91 10.52
N LEU A 130 14.53 -6.04 10.01
CA LEU A 130 15.18 -7.31 9.74
C LEU A 130 16.18 -7.66 10.87
N THR A 131 16.28 -8.94 11.22
CA THR A 131 17.33 -9.42 12.10
C THR A 131 18.71 -9.27 11.45
N LEU A 132 19.75 -9.07 12.26
CA LEU A 132 21.14 -8.97 11.76
C LEU A 132 21.52 -10.20 10.91
N SER A 133 21.19 -11.39 11.40
CA SER A 133 21.44 -12.65 10.70
C SER A 133 20.75 -12.73 9.34
N PHE A 134 19.55 -12.17 9.19
CA PHE A 134 18.87 -12.15 7.89
C PHE A 134 19.51 -11.12 6.95
N LYS A 135 19.95 -9.97 7.46
CA LYS A 135 20.71 -8.98 6.66
C LYS A 135 22.00 -9.58 6.11
N GLU A 136 22.75 -10.31 6.93
CA GLU A 136 23.98 -11.01 6.50
C GLU A 136 23.69 -12.05 5.41
N GLN A 137 22.60 -12.83 5.53
CA GLN A 137 22.18 -13.78 4.48
C GLN A 137 21.93 -13.09 3.13
N LEU A 138 21.29 -11.92 3.15
CA LEU A 138 20.98 -11.15 1.94
C LEU A 138 22.24 -10.57 1.27
N ILE A 139 23.21 -10.10 2.07
CA ILE A 139 24.48 -9.54 1.57
C ILE A 139 25.37 -10.66 0.99
N ASN A 140 25.49 -11.78 1.70
CA ASN A 140 26.39 -12.88 1.32
C ASN A 140 25.82 -13.74 0.17
N GLY A 141 24.60 -13.45 -0.30
CA GLY A 141 23.94 -14.25 -1.35
C GLY A 141 23.46 -15.62 -0.89
N ASN A 142 23.58 -15.93 0.41
CA ASN A 142 23.13 -17.17 1.06
C ASN A 142 21.63 -17.14 1.35
N ILE A 143 20.85 -16.77 0.34
CA ILE A 143 19.41 -16.57 0.45
C ILE A 143 18.74 -17.95 0.45
N PRO A 144 18.09 -18.36 1.54
CA PRO A 144 17.42 -19.66 1.59
C PRO A 144 16.39 -19.75 0.46
N LYS A 145 16.44 -20.82 -0.34
CA LYS A 145 15.40 -21.05 -1.34
C LYS A 145 14.06 -21.13 -0.60
N VAL A 146 13.12 -20.26 -0.95
CA VAL A 146 11.74 -20.36 -0.45
C VAL A 146 11.22 -21.72 -0.92
N GLN A 147 11.10 -22.67 0.00
CA GLN A 147 10.46 -23.94 -0.28
C GLN A 147 9.02 -23.62 -0.67
N LYS A 148 8.61 -23.98 -1.89
CA LYS A 148 7.21 -23.89 -2.29
C LYS A 148 6.42 -24.69 -1.28
N PHE A 149 5.60 -24.03 -0.48
CA PHE A 149 4.61 -24.70 0.33
C PHE A 149 3.64 -25.37 -0.65
N ILE A 150 3.77 -26.69 -0.82
CA ILE A 150 2.78 -27.50 -1.52
C ILE A 150 1.75 -27.83 -0.44
N PRO A 151 0.53 -27.26 -0.46
CA PRO A 151 -0.48 -27.62 0.51
C PRO A 151 -0.86 -29.08 0.23
N THR A 152 -0.41 -30.00 1.07
CA THR A 152 -0.95 -31.35 1.08
C THR A 152 -2.36 -31.25 1.65
N LYS A 153 -3.36 -31.59 0.82
CA LYS A 153 -4.77 -31.65 1.22
C LYS A 153 -4.95 -32.61 2.39
N THR A 154 -5.06 -32.07 3.60
CA THR A 154 -5.88 -32.47 4.78
C THR A 154 -5.22 -31.79 5.98
N THR A 155 -5.85 -30.83 6.65
CA THR A 155 -6.70 -31.06 7.83
C THR A 155 -7.29 -29.71 8.28
N ARG A 156 -8.46 -29.76 8.91
CA ARG A 156 -9.36 -28.67 9.31
C ARG A 156 -8.67 -27.46 9.98
N TYR A 157 -9.17 -26.27 9.65
CA TYR A 157 -8.90 -25.00 10.32
C TYR A 157 -9.13 -25.15 11.83
N ILE A 158 -8.08 -24.93 12.63
CA ILE A 158 -8.20 -24.50 14.02
C ILE A 158 -7.58 -23.11 14.05
N ASP A 159 -8.38 -22.15 14.51
CA ASP A 159 -7.99 -20.77 14.78
C ASP A 159 -6.68 -20.71 15.56
N MET A 160 -5.67 -20.07 14.97
CA MET A 160 -4.49 -19.63 15.70
C MET A 160 -4.42 -18.11 15.61
N ASN A 161 -4.87 -17.48 16.70
CA ASN A 161 -4.56 -16.09 17.03
C ASN A 161 -3.04 -15.92 17.05
N PHE A 162 -2.52 -15.14 16.12
CA PHE A 162 -1.15 -14.62 16.20
C PHE A 162 -1.20 -13.27 16.93
N GLU A 163 -1.34 -13.32 18.25
CA GLU A 163 -0.79 -12.27 19.09
C GLU A 163 0.70 -12.58 19.32
N GLU A 164 1.51 -11.55 19.11
CA GLU A 164 2.88 -11.34 19.60
C GLU A 164 3.95 -12.39 19.24
N PHE A 165 4.96 -11.97 18.47
CA PHE A 165 6.39 -11.90 18.84
C PHE A 165 7.19 -11.28 17.68
#